data_AF-A0A7Y7EBQ3-F1
#
_entry.id   AF-A0A7Y7EBQ3-F1
#
_cell.length_a   1.000
_cell.length_b   1.000
_cell.length_c   1.000
_cell.angle_alpha   90.00
_cell.angle_beta   90.00
_cell.angle_gamma   90.00
#
_symmetry.space_group_name_H-M   'P 1'
#
loop_
_entity.id
_entity.type
_entity.pdbx_description
1 polymer ?
#
loop_
_entity_poly.entity_id
_entity_poly.type
_entity_poly.pdbx_seq_one_letter_code
_entity_poly.pdbx_strand_id
1 'polypeptide(L)'
;NDPKAKVRPEQGLLKLRKSLGLYANIRPVTAYDSLLHMSPLKTEKIKGVDIVVYRELTGGIYFGEKGRTEDGAYDHCTYSNYEIDRIAHLAFQSAQNRRKHVTLVDKANVLETSRLWRERVTEIAKEYPDVELDAMFVDNAAMQMIQNPKQFDVILTENMFGDIISDEASVIGGSLGLLPSASVGDKTAMFEPIHGSYPQATGQNIANPLATILSAAMMLDHLGLIDEAIEVRQAVNASLRNGMVTSDLAKEHSYGTDRVGDFIANCIVEGEESCAQTNIKAGISTII
;
A
#
# COMPACT_ATOMS: atom_id res chain seq x y z
N ASN A 1 5.98 7.72 -19.34
CA ASN A 1 6.62 6.42 -19.66
C ASN A 1 7.71 6.50 -20.74
N ASP A 2 8.19 7.70 -21.12
CA ASP A 2 9.33 7.81 -22.05
C ASP A 2 10.66 7.65 -21.27
N PRO A 3 11.44 6.57 -21.47
CA PRO A 3 12.71 6.38 -20.78
C PRO A 3 13.78 7.40 -21.22
N LYS A 4 13.57 8.13 -22.31
CA LYS A 4 14.47 9.16 -22.85
C LYS A 4 14.17 10.56 -22.31
N ALA A 5 13.13 10.73 -21.49
CA ALA A 5 12.79 12.02 -20.89
C ALA A 5 13.94 12.55 -20.01
N LYS A 6 14.35 13.81 -20.23
CA LYS A 6 15.44 14.46 -19.47
C LYS A 6 15.09 14.69 -17.99
N VAL A 7 13.82 14.94 -17.71
CA VAL A 7 13.29 15.08 -16.34
C VAL A 7 12.35 13.92 -16.09
N ARG A 8 12.69 13.11 -15.10
CA ARG A 8 11.89 11.98 -14.64
C ARG A 8 11.54 12.23 -13.17
N PRO A 9 10.32 12.71 -12.86
CA PRO A 9 9.89 13.00 -11.49
C PRO A 9 10.15 11.84 -10.51
N GLU A 10 10.11 10.61 -11.01
CA GLU A 10 10.39 9.37 -10.27
C GLU A 10 11.81 9.35 -9.68
N GLN A 11 12.79 9.93 -10.38
CA GLN A 11 14.15 10.07 -9.85
C GLN A 11 14.20 11.00 -8.63
N GLY A 12 13.34 12.02 -8.61
CA GLY A 12 13.18 12.91 -7.46
C GLY A 12 12.65 12.16 -6.24
N LEU A 13 11.62 11.33 -6.42
CA LEU A 13 11.03 10.52 -5.35
C LEU A 13 12.02 9.49 -4.78
N LEU A 14 12.76 8.79 -5.64
CA LEU A 14 13.80 7.85 -5.21
C LEU A 14 14.91 8.55 -4.42
N LYS A 15 15.34 9.73 -4.88
CA LYS A 15 16.35 10.54 -4.19
C LYS A 15 15.83 11.03 -2.83
N LEU A 16 14.56 11.48 -2.77
CA LEU A 16 13.91 11.92 -1.54
C LEU A 16 13.89 10.79 -0.50
N ARG A 17 13.34 9.62 -0.86
CA ARG A 17 13.27 8.44 0.02
C ARG A 17 14.65 8.05 0.55
N LYS A 18 15.66 8.00 -0.32
CA LYS A 18 17.04 7.72 0.10
C LYS A 18 17.61 8.80 1.03
N SER A 19 17.38 10.08 0.73
CA SER A 19 17.89 11.20 1.55
C SER A 19 17.26 11.26 2.94
N LEU A 20 16.02 10.80 3.08
CA LEU A 20 15.29 10.72 4.34
C LEU A 20 15.50 9.39 5.08
N GLY A 21 16.21 8.44 4.46
CA GLY A 21 16.49 7.12 5.03
C GLY A 21 15.25 6.21 5.12
N LEU A 22 14.25 6.41 4.25
CA LEU A 22 12.97 5.69 4.30
C LEU A 22 13.08 4.29 3.68
N TYR A 23 13.51 3.31 4.46
CA TYR A 23 13.86 1.99 3.95
C TYR A 23 12.71 0.98 3.89
N ALA A 24 11.62 1.19 4.63
CA ALA A 24 10.49 0.27 4.65
C ALA A 24 9.27 0.94 4.02
N ASN A 25 8.78 0.39 2.91
CA ASN A 25 7.50 0.76 2.35
C ASN A 25 6.42 -0.23 2.81
N ILE A 26 5.37 0.31 3.43
CA ILE A 26 4.27 -0.43 4.03
C ILE A 26 3.02 -0.11 3.20
N ARG A 27 2.47 -1.14 2.55
CA ARG A 27 1.31 -1.04 1.66
C ARG A 27 0.22 -2.01 2.10
N PRO A 28 -0.79 -1.54 2.85
CA PRO A 28 -1.96 -2.35 3.17
C PRO A 28 -2.87 -2.51 1.94
N VAL A 29 -3.43 -3.70 1.79
CA VAL A 29 -4.39 -4.06 0.75
C VAL A 29 -5.57 -4.75 1.43
N THR A 30 -6.72 -4.08 1.41
CA THR A 30 -7.96 -4.58 2.01
C THR A 30 -9.04 -4.67 0.93
N ALA A 31 -9.70 -5.83 0.85
CA ALA A 31 -10.87 -6.02 0.00
C ALA A 31 -12.13 -5.59 0.75
N TYR A 32 -12.64 -4.40 0.45
CA TYR A 32 -13.88 -3.89 1.05
C TYR A 32 -15.11 -4.57 0.44
N ASP A 33 -16.04 -5.02 1.29
CA ASP A 33 -17.26 -5.72 0.86
C ASP A 33 -18.08 -4.93 -0.18
N SER A 34 -18.14 -3.60 -0.05
CA SER A 34 -18.83 -2.72 -1.00
C SER A 34 -18.16 -2.63 -2.37
N LEU A 35 -16.89 -3.02 -2.50
CA LEU A 35 -16.08 -2.84 -3.70
C LEU A 35 -15.61 -4.16 -4.32
N LEU A 36 -16.01 -5.31 -3.78
CA LEU A 36 -15.62 -6.62 -4.33
C LEU A 36 -15.96 -6.77 -5.81
N HIS A 37 -17.06 -6.15 -6.25
CA HIS A 37 -17.52 -6.17 -7.65
C HIS A 37 -16.61 -5.38 -8.62
N MET A 38 -15.73 -4.52 -8.10
CA MET A 38 -14.76 -3.75 -8.89
C MET A 38 -13.50 -4.55 -9.21
N SER A 39 -13.20 -5.58 -8.41
CA SER A 39 -12.06 -6.45 -8.68
C SER A 39 -12.33 -7.32 -9.90
N PRO A 40 -11.34 -7.58 -10.77
CA PRO A 40 -11.48 -8.56 -11.85
C PRO A 40 -11.53 -10.02 -11.35
N LEU A 41 -11.25 -10.25 -10.06
CA LEU A 41 -11.24 -11.58 -9.46
C LEU A 41 -12.62 -11.93 -8.88
N LYS A 42 -12.92 -13.23 -8.87
CA LYS A 42 -14.18 -13.73 -8.32
C LYS A 42 -14.30 -13.39 -6.83
N THR A 43 -15.45 -12.84 -6.43
CA THR A 43 -15.75 -12.38 -5.07
C THR A 43 -15.38 -13.39 -3.98
N GLU A 44 -15.67 -14.68 -4.16
CA GLU A 44 -15.39 -15.73 -3.16
C GLU A 44 -13.89 -15.92 -2.87
N LYS A 45 -13.01 -15.55 -3.81
CA LYS A 45 -11.56 -15.62 -3.65
C LYS A 45 -11.01 -14.46 -2.83
N ILE A 46 -11.58 -13.27 -3.02
CA ILE A 46 -11.03 -12.01 -2.51
C ILE A 46 -11.77 -11.47 -1.29
N LYS A 47 -12.98 -11.95 -1.00
CA LYS A 47 -13.74 -11.50 0.18
C LYS A 47 -12.95 -11.81 1.47
N GLY A 48 -12.70 -10.78 2.27
CA GLY A 48 -11.92 -10.88 3.51
C GLY A 48 -10.41 -10.85 3.33
N VAL A 49 -9.90 -10.50 2.15
CA VAL A 49 -8.47 -10.21 1.97
C VAL A 49 -8.09 -8.96 2.77
N ASP A 50 -7.05 -9.11 3.58
CA ASP A 50 -6.42 -8.03 4.35
C ASP A 50 -4.92 -8.36 4.48
N ILE A 51 -4.11 -7.80 3.59
CA ILE A 51 -2.68 -8.09 3.45
C ILE A 51 -1.90 -6.81 3.71
N VAL A 52 -0.71 -6.90 4.29
CA VAL A 52 0.24 -5.77 4.33
C VAL A 52 1.55 -6.20 3.70
N VAL A 53 1.99 -5.46 2.67
CA VAL A 53 3.29 -5.68 2.03
C VAL A 53 4.33 -4.76 2.68
N TYR A 54 5.37 -5.36 3.24
CA TYR A 54 6.60 -4.73 3.69
C TYR A 54 7.67 -4.91 2.61
N ARG A 55 7.90 -3.84 1.87
CA ARG A 55 8.86 -3.75 0.76
C ARG A 55 10.10 -2.97 1.20
N GLU A 56 11.29 -3.54 1.00
CA GLU A 56 12.53 -2.74 1.13
C GLU A 56 12.56 -1.66 0.05
N LEU A 57 12.88 -0.42 0.41
CA LEU A 57 12.64 0.74 -0.44
C LEU A 57 13.91 1.48 -0.91
N THR A 58 15.07 1.22 -0.31
CA THR A 58 16.29 2.03 -0.49
C THR A 58 17.52 1.28 -0.98
N GLY A 59 17.42 -0.04 -1.16
CA GLY A 59 18.46 -0.95 -1.61
C GLY A 59 18.06 -1.76 -2.84
N GLY A 60 18.77 -2.86 -3.06
CA GLY A 60 18.55 -3.76 -4.19
C GLY A 60 18.85 -3.14 -5.55
N ILE A 61 18.30 -3.77 -6.60
CA ILE A 61 18.61 -3.44 -8.00
C ILE A 61 18.30 -1.98 -8.38
N TYR A 62 17.39 -1.30 -7.67
CA TYR A 62 17.02 0.08 -7.97
C TYR A 62 18.12 1.07 -7.60
N PHE A 63 18.93 0.73 -6.59
CA PHE A 63 19.99 1.59 -6.05
C PHE A 63 21.38 1.04 -6.25
N GLY A 64 21.52 -0.20 -6.75
CA GLY A 64 22.79 -0.77 -7.15
C GLY A 64 23.41 -0.09 -8.36
N GLU A 65 24.68 -0.39 -8.58
CA GLU A 65 25.44 0.09 -9.72
C GLU A 65 24.80 -0.38 -11.03
N LYS A 66 24.69 0.53 -12.00
CA LYS A 66 24.08 0.26 -13.29
C LYS A 66 24.76 1.04 -14.40
N GLY A 67 24.81 0.44 -15.58
CA GLY A 67 25.53 1.02 -16.70
C GLY A 67 25.28 0.30 -18.02
N ARG A 68 25.99 0.77 -19.04
CA ARG A 68 26.02 0.16 -20.36
C ARG A 68 27.47 -0.14 -20.74
N THR A 69 27.63 -1.23 -21.46
CA THR A 69 28.86 -1.60 -22.19
C THR A 69 28.60 -1.37 -23.68
N GLU A 70 29.59 -1.67 -24.54
CA GLU A 70 29.44 -1.54 -26.00
C GLU A 70 28.25 -2.35 -26.53
N ASP A 71 28.13 -3.60 -26.08
CA ASP A 71 27.11 -4.56 -26.56
C ASP A 71 26.12 -5.01 -25.47
N GLY A 72 26.05 -4.30 -24.33
CA GLY A 72 25.25 -4.75 -23.20
C GLY A 72 24.87 -3.69 -22.17
N ALA A 73 24.11 -4.11 -21.17
CA ALA A 73 23.72 -3.31 -20.01
C ALA A 73 23.75 -4.18 -18.76
N TYR A 74 23.92 -3.55 -17.59
CA TYR A 74 23.92 -4.24 -16.32
C TYR A 74 23.22 -3.38 -15.24
N ASP A 75 22.59 -4.08 -14.30
CA ASP A 75 22.01 -3.54 -13.08
C ASP A 75 22.34 -4.51 -11.94
N HIS A 76 23.13 -4.07 -10.96
CA HIS A 76 23.54 -4.90 -9.84
C HIS A 76 22.48 -4.91 -8.75
N CYS A 77 22.08 -6.10 -8.29
CA CYS A 77 21.25 -6.26 -7.09
C CYS A 77 22.17 -6.62 -5.91
N THR A 78 22.18 -5.78 -4.88
CA THR A 78 22.98 -5.98 -3.67
C THR A 78 22.17 -5.65 -2.43
N TYR A 79 22.38 -6.42 -1.36
CA TYR A 79 21.87 -6.14 -0.02
C TYR A 79 22.94 -6.49 1.02
N SER A 80 23.00 -5.70 2.08
CA SER A 80 23.72 -6.01 3.30
C SER A 80 22.80 -6.65 4.35
N ASN A 81 23.38 -7.34 5.33
CA ASN A 81 22.63 -7.91 6.45
C ASN A 81 21.79 -6.83 7.16
N TYR A 82 22.39 -5.67 7.42
CA TYR A 82 21.70 -4.55 8.07
C TYR A 82 20.44 -4.11 7.32
N GLU A 83 20.49 -4.02 5.99
CA GLU A 83 19.36 -3.60 5.18
C GLU A 83 18.18 -4.57 5.25
N ILE A 84 18.47 -5.87 5.33
CA ILE A 84 17.48 -6.94 5.46
C ILE A 84 16.93 -6.95 6.88
N ASP A 85 17.82 -6.90 7.88
CA ASP A 85 17.46 -7.07 9.28
C ASP A 85 16.48 -5.98 9.75
N ARG A 86 16.77 -4.71 9.43
CA ARG A 86 15.95 -3.56 9.88
C ARG A 86 14.51 -3.59 9.40
N ILE A 87 14.25 -4.11 8.19
CA ILE A 87 12.87 -4.23 7.67
C ILE A 87 12.21 -5.52 8.14
N ALA A 88 12.99 -6.60 8.30
CA ALA A 88 12.46 -7.84 8.85
C ALA A 88 11.87 -7.63 10.25
N HIS A 89 12.56 -6.93 11.15
CA HIS A 89 12.01 -6.62 12.47
C HIS A 89 10.67 -5.86 12.38
N LEU A 90 10.54 -4.86 11.49
CA LEU A 90 9.27 -4.13 11.31
C LEU A 90 8.14 -5.05 10.84
N ALA A 91 8.43 -5.94 9.89
CA ALA A 91 7.43 -6.89 9.38
C ALA A 91 6.96 -7.87 10.47
N PHE A 92 7.88 -8.42 11.27
CA PHE A 92 7.54 -9.31 12.38
C PHE A 92 6.76 -8.61 13.49
N GLN A 93 7.18 -7.40 13.89
CA GLN A 93 6.43 -6.58 14.87
C GLN A 93 5.02 -6.25 14.38
N SER A 94 4.86 -5.98 13.08
CA SER A 94 3.55 -5.80 12.49
C SER A 94 2.71 -7.08 12.53
N ALA A 95 3.30 -8.23 12.23
CA ALA A 95 2.60 -9.51 12.25
C ALA A 95 2.12 -9.89 13.66
N GLN A 96 2.89 -9.58 14.72
CA GLN A 96 2.50 -9.81 16.11
C GLN A 96 1.17 -9.15 16.49
N ASN A 97 0.88 -7.99 15.89
CA ASN A 97 -0.36 -7.22 16.09
C ASN A 97 -1.46 -7.54 15.06
N ARG A 98 -1.22 -8.54 14.19
CA ARG A 98 -2.14 -8.99 13.14
C ARG A 98 -2.46 -10.47 13.33
N ARG A 99 -2.33 -11.29 12.28
CA ARG A 99 -2.62 -12.74 12.32
C ARG A 99 -1.38 -13.57 12.60
N LYS A 100 -0.28 -12.93 13.01
CA LYS A 100 0.97 -13.56 13.42
C LYS A 100 1.57 -14.46 12.34
N HIS A 101 1.52 -14.01 11.09
CA HIS A 101 2.07 -14.74 9.96
C HIS A 101 2.86 -13.82 9.01
N VAL A 102 4.10 -14.18 8.74
CA VAL A 102 4.98 -13.50 7.77
C VAL A 102 5.31 -14.48 6.66
N THR A 103 5.03 -14.08 5.41
CA THR A 103 5.52 -14.77 4.22
C THR A 103 6.70 -13.99 3.64
N LEU A 104 7.90 -14.59 3.67
CA LEU A 104 9.06 -14.06 2.94
C LEU A 104 8.92 -14.40 1.46
N VAL A 105 8.91 -13.39 0.60
CA VAL A 105 8.91 -13.57 -0.85
C VAL A 105 10.31 -13.32 -1.43
N ASP A 106 10.90 -14.33 -2.07
CA ASP A 106 12.26 -14.29 -2.59
C ASP A 106 12.44 -15.09 -3.91
N LYS A 107 13.68 -15.22 -4.41
CA LYS A 107 14.05 -16.15 -5.48
C LYS A 107 15.30 -16.97 -5.12
N ALA A 108 15.34 -17.54 -3.91
CA ALA A 108 16.53 -18.18 -3.34
C ALA A 108 16.98 -19.44 -4.11
N ASN A 109 16.13 -20.01 -4.96
CA ASN A 109 16.52 -21.08 -5.88
C ASN A 109 17.50 -20.62 -6.96
N VAL A 110 17.56 -19.33 -7.28
CA VAL A 110 18.40 -18.77 -8.36
C VAL A 110 19.38 -17.71 -7.85
N LEU A 111 18.97 -16.80 -6.96
CA LEU A 111 19.72 -15.59 -6.64
C LEU A 111 20.41 -15.66 -5.28
N GLU A 112 21.69 -15.29 -5.23
CA GLU A 112 22.47 -15.17 -3.97
C GLU A 112 21.89 -14.13 -3.02
N THR A 113 21.44 -12.97 -3.53
CA THR A 113 20.77 -11.96 -2.70
C THR A 113 19.55 -12.54 -2.01
N SER A 114 18.73 -13.31 -2.72
CA SER A 114 17.57 -13.98 -2.14
C SER A 114 17.93 -15.08 -1.14
N ARG A 115 19.06 -15.79 -1.32
CA ARG A 115 19.57 -16.73 -0.32
C ARG A 115 19.96 -16.01 0.97
N LEU A 116 20.64 -14.87 0.85
CA LEU A 116 20.98 -14.02 1.98
C LEU A 116 19.73 -13.51 2.69
N TRP A 117 18.73 -13.02 1.94
CA TRP A 117 17.43 -12.63 2.50
C TRP A 117 16.80 -13.76 3.33
N ARG A 118 16.76 -14.97 2.77
CA ARG A 118 16.20 -16.14 3.46
C ARG A 118 16.97 -16.50 4.73
N GLU A 119 18.30 -16.49 4.69
CA GLU A 119 19.15 -16.73 5.87
C GLU A 119 18.86 -15.71 6.98
N ARG A 120 18.93 -14.42 6.65
CA ARG A 120 18.75 -13.34 7.64
C ARG A 120 17.37 -13.32 8.26
N VAL A 121 16.33 -13.44 7.43
CA VAL A 121 14.93 -13.43 7.91
C VAL A 121 14.63 -14.67 8.76
N THR A 122 15.18 -15.84 8.40
CA THR A 122 15.03 -17.05 9.21
C THR A 122 15.73 -16.91 10.56
N GLU A 123 16.89 -16.25 10.63
CA GLU A 123 17.55 -15.97 11.90
C GLU A 123 16.71 -15.05 12.79
N ILE A 124 16.20 -13.96 12.21
CA ILE A 124 15.37 -12.97 12.94
C ILE A 124 14.07 -13.60 13.43
N ALA A 125 13.48 -14.54 12.69
CA ALA A 125 12.26 -15.23 13.12
C ALA A 125 12.40 -15.90 14.50
N LYS A 126 13.61 -16.30 14.89
CA LYS A 126 13.87 -16.88 16.22
C LYS A 126 13.63 -15.90 17.36
N GLU A 127 13.71 -14.60 17.10
CA GLU A 127 13.41 -13.53 18.07
C GLU A 127 11.90 -13.29 18.20
N TYR A 128 11.09 -13.82 17.28
CA TYR A 128 9.63 -13.66 17.23
C TYR A 128 8.92 -15.03 17.23
N PRO A 129 9.07 -15.84 18.30
CA PRO A 129 8.59 -17.22 18.32
C PRO A 129 7.07 -17.37 18.25
N ASP A 130 6.31 -16.28 18.43
CA ASP A 130 4.85 -16.29 18.30
C ASP A 130 4.36 -15.96 16.89
N VAL A 131 5.25 -15.65 15.95
CA VAL A 131 4.94 -15.37 14.55
C VAL A 131 5.37 -16.54 13.67
N GLU A 132 4.45 -17.09 12.89
CA GLU A 132 4.75 -18.09 11.88
C GLU A 132 5.50 -17.45 10.70
N LEU A 133 6.60 -18.05 10.27
CA LEU A 133 7.35 -17.69 9.08
C LEU A 133 7.23 -18.81 8.04
N ASP A 134 6.75 -18.46 6.85
CA ASP A 134 6.91 -19.26 5.64
C ASP A 134 7.70 -18.50 4.58
N ALA A 135 8.21 -19.22 3.57
CA ALA A 135 8.93 -18.61 2.46
C ALA A 135 8.37 -19.10 1.12
N MET A 136 8.15 -18.16 0.21
CA MET A 136 7.54 -18.39 -1.08
C MET A 136 8.40 -17.77 -2.19
N PHE A 137 8.58 -18.48 -3.31
CA PHE A 137 9.23 -17.86 -4.46
C PHE A 137 8.32 -16.84 -5.13
N VAL A 138 8.88 -15.73 -5.63
CA VAL A 138 8.12 -14.59 -6.18
C VAL A 138 7.17 -14.97 -7.33
N ASP A 139 7.53 -15.95 -8.17
CA ASP A 139 6.64 -16.49 -9.20
C ASP A 139 5.46 -17.25 -8.62
N ASN A 140 5.67 -18.04 -7.55
CA ASN A 140 4.57 -18.67 -6.84
C ASN A 140 3.74 -17.65 -6.06
N ALA A 141 4.35 -16.64 -5.46
CA ALA A 141 3.66 -15.57 -4.76
C ALA A 141 2.69 -14.81 -5.68
N ALA A 142 3.12 -14.48 -6.90
CA ALA A 142 2.25 -13.90 -7.92
C ALA A 142 1.05 -14.82 -8.25
N MET A 143 1.31 -16.11 -8.50
CA MET A 143 0.21 -17.07 -8.73
C MET A 143 -0.75 -17.17 -7.53
N GLN A 144 -0.23 -17.21 -6.31
CA GLN A 144 -1.02 -17.34 -5.08
C GLN A 144 -1.83 -16.07 -4.78
N MET A 145 -1.32 -14.89 -5.14
CA MET A 145 -2.04 -13.62 -5.03
C MET A 145 -3.36 -13.65 -5.81
N ILE A 146 -3.38 -14.34 -6.96
CA ILE A 146 -4.60 -14.53 -7.76
C ILE A 146 -5.45 -15.72 -7.27
N GLN A 147 -4.79 -16.82 -6.87
CA GLN A 147 -5.49 -18.07 -6.56
C GLN A 147 -6.13 -18.10 -5.18
N ASN A 148 -5.39 -17.65 -4.16
CA ASN A 148 -5.80 -17.67 -2.76
C ASN A 148 -5.11 -16.53 -1.97
N PRO A 149 -5.42 -15.25 -2.26
CA PRO A 149 -4.77 -14.11 -1.59
C PRO A 149 -5.01 -14.07 -0.08
N LYS A 150 -6.12 -14.66 0.41
CA LYS A 150 -6.49 -14.69 1.83
C LYS A 150 -5.50 -15.42 2.74
N GLN A 151 -4.58 -16.20 2.17
CA GLN A 151 -3.53 -16.87 2.94
C GLN A 151 -2.49 -15.90 3.49
N PHE A 152 -2.26 -14.78 2.82
CA PHE A 152 -1.22 -13.83 3.21
C PHE A 152 -1.71 -12.94 4.34
N ASP A 153 -0.84 -12.66 5.30
CA ASP A 153 -1.01 -11.62 6.33
C ASP A 153 0.00 -10.49 6.13
N VAL A 154 1.25 -10.74 6.50
CA VAL A 154 2.37 -9.85 6.22
C VAL A 154 3.24 -10.47 5.13
N ILE A 155 3.43 -9.76 4.01
CA ILE A 155 4.39 -10.15 2.98
C ILE A 155 5.65 -9.32 3.17
N LEU A 156 6.79 -9.96 3.42
CA LEU A 156 8.10 -9.31 3.49
C LEU A 156 8.89 -9.61 2.23
N THR A 157 9.44 -8.59 1.56
CA THR A 157 10.23 -8.82 0.35
C THR A 157 11.17 -7.66 -0.01
N GLU A 158 12.09 -7.95 -0.93
CA GLU A 158 13.04 -6.99 -1.47
C GLU A 158 12.37 -5.96 -2.40
N ASN A 159 13.11 -4.90 -2.77
CA ASN A 159 12.56 -3.74 -3.45
C ASN A 159 11.80 -4.02 -4.76
N MET A 160 12.41 -4.76 -5.69
CA MET A 160 11.82 -5.01 -7.00
C MET A 160 10.63 -5.97 -6.91
N PHE A 161 10.74 -7.03 -6.11
CA PHE A 161 9.64 -7.97 -5.91
C PHE A 161 8.47 -7.32 -5.18
N GLY A 162 8.76 -6.48 -4.18
CA GLY A 162 7.75 -5.72 -3.45
C GLY A 162 7.04 -4.70 -4.32
N ASP A 163 7.74 -4.07 -5.27
CA ASP A 163 7.11 -3.21 -6.28
C ASP A 163 6.03 -3.98 -7.04
N ILE A 164 6.41 -5.12 -7.61
CA ILE A 164 5.55 -5.95 -8.45
C ILE A 164 4.38 -6.54 -7.65
N ILE A 165 4.67 -7.19 -6.51
CA ILE A 165 3.66 -7.89 -5.71
C ILE A 165 2.68 -6.90 -5.08
N SER A 166 3.13 -5.72 -4.64
CA SER A 166 2.21 -4.74 -4.07
C SER A 166 1.30 -4.10 -5.13
N ASP A 167 1.81 -3.87 -6.34
CA ASP A 167 0.99 -3.42 -7.46
C ASP A 167 0.03 -4.53 -7.95
N GLU A 168 0.42 -5.81 -7.90
CA GLU A 168 -0.49 -6.93 -8.18
C GLU A 168 -1.60 -7.03 -7.13
N ALA A 169 -1.24 -6.96 -5.84
CA ALA A 169 -2.20 -6.99 -4.74
C ALA A 169 -3.18 -5.81 -4.81
N SER A 170 -2.73 -4.65 -5.31
CA SER A 170 -3.56 -3.45 -5.49
C SER A 170 -4.86 -3.71 -6.27
N VAL A 171 -4.82 -4.63 -7.24
CA VAL A 171 -5.95 -4.99 -8.11
C VAL A 171 -7.02 -5.77 -7.35
N ILE A 172 -6.65 -6.45 -6.26
CA ILE A 172 -7.59 -7.17 -5.39
C ILE A 172 -8.52 -6.18 -4.68
N GLY A 173 -7.99 -5.04 -4.21
CA GLY A 173 -8.77 -3.99 -3.55
C GLY A 173 -9.80 -3.30 -4.45
N GLY A 174 -9.74 -3.54 -5.76
CA GLY A 174 -10.72 -3.05 -6.74
C GLY A 174 -10.49 -1.61 -7.22
N SER A 175 -9.71 -0.79 -6.51
CA SER A 175 -9.28 0.53 -6.99
C SER A 175 -7.95 0.98 -6.36
N LEU A 176 -7.08 1.52 -7.22
CA LEU A 176 -5.85 2.22 -6.81
C LEU A 176 -6.14 3.48 -5.98
N GLY A 177 -7.32 4.07 -6.12
CA GLY A 177 -7.76 5.27 -5.40
C GLY A 177 -7.98 5.05 -3.90
N LEU A 178 -7.81 3.82 -3.40
CA LEU A 178 -8.04 3.44 -2.00
C LEU A 178 -6.79 2.98 -1.27
N LEU A 179 -5.64 2.99 -1.93
CA LEU A 179 -4.45 2.35 -1.39
C LEU A 179 -3.50 3.41 -0.82
N PRO A 180 -3.45 3.54 0.51
CA PRO A 180 -2.46 4.38 1.15
C PRO A 180 -1.11 3.66 1.17
N SER A 181 -0.06 4.41 1.47
CA SER A 181 1.23 3.84 1.78
C SER A 181 1.99 4.68 2.79
N ALA A 182 2.86 4.01 3.55
CA ALA A 182 3.85 4.65 4.40
C ALA A 182 5.24 4.24 3.97
N SER A 183 6.17 5.18 3.93
CA SER A 183 7.60 4.96 3.77
C SER A 183 8.27 5.37 5.07
N VAL A 184 8.84 4.42 5.80
CA VAL A 184 9.37 4.59 7.16
C VAL A 184 10.87 4.36 7.16
N GLY A 185 11.58 5.22 7.88
CA GLY A 185 13.00 5.07 8.22
C GLY A 185 13.22 5.16 9.73
N ASP A 186 14.48 5.24 10.15
CA ASP A 186 14.82 5.25 11.59
C ASP A 186 14.34 6.52 12.33
N LYS A 187 14.22 7.64 11.61
CA LYS A 187 13.92 8.96 12.20
C LYS A 187 12.78 9.71 11.53
N THR A 188 12.44 9.31 10.30
CA THR A 188 11.51 10.04 9.46
C THR A 188 10.52 9.05 8.85
N ALA A 189 9.30 9.50 8.63
CA ALA A 189 8.30 8.78 7.86
C ALA A 189 7.67 9.71 6.84
N MET A 190 7.18 9.12 5.75
CA MET A 190 6.47 9.81 4.68
C MET A 190 5.23 9.00 4.33
N PHE A 191 4.09 9.66 4.25
CA PHE A 191 2.79 9.03 3.97
C PHE A 191 2.27 9.57 2.64
N GLU A 192 1.93 8.66 1.73
CA GLU A 192 1.55 9.01 0.36
C GLU A 192 0.58 7.98 -0.22
N PRO A 193 -0.36 8.39 -1.08
CA PRO A 193 -1.16 7.43 -1.85
C PRO A 193 -0.27 6.68 -2.85
N ILE A 194 -0.64 5.44 -3.19
CA ILE A 194 0.09 4.66 -4.21
C ILE A 194 -0.14 5.20 -5.63
N HIS A 195 -1.31 5.79 -5.88
CA HIS A 195 -1.64 6.28 -7.22
C HIS A 195 -0.72 7.43 -7.66
N GLY A 196 -0.46 7.51 -8.96
CA GLY A 196 0.32 8.59 -9.56
C GLY A 196 -0.41 9.95 -9.54
N SER A 197 0.17 10.93 -10.21
CA SER A 197 -0.33 12.32 -10.23
C SER A 197 -1.62 12.54 -11.03
N TYR A 198 -2.12 11.53 -11.73
CA TYR A 198 -3.29 11.55 -12.62
C TYR A 198 -3.51 12.90 -13.36
N PRO A 199 -2.58 13.30 -14.26
CA PRO A 199 -2.56 14.66 -14.82
C PRO A 199 -3.86 15.05 -15.53
N GLN A 200 -4.56 14.09 -16.14
CA GLN A 200 -5.82 14.33 -16.82
C GLN A 200 -6.91 14.83 -15.88
N ALA A 201 -6.89 14.49 -14.59
CA ALA A 201 -7.90 14.91 -13.61
C ALA A 201 -7.65 16.30 -12.99
N THR A 202 -6.52 16.94 -13.30
CA THR A 202 -6.14 18.23 -12.70
C THR A 202 -7.22 19.29 -12.91
N GLY A 203 -7.75 19.83 -11.82
CA GLY A 203 -8.78 20.87 -11.85
C GLY A 203 -10.18 20.39 -12.27
N GLN A 204 -10.38 19.08 -12.47
CA GLN A 204 -11.67 18.54 -12.91
C GLN A 204 -12.56 18.07 -11.75
N ASN A 205 -12.06 18.10 -10.51
CA ASN A 205 -12.79 17.63 -9.33
C ASN A 205 -13.26 16.17 -9.41
N ILE A 206 -12.46 15.29 -10.04
CA ILE A 206 -12.77 13.85 -10.23
C ILE A 206 -11.74 12.92 -9.57
N ALA A 207 -10.69 13.46 -8.94
CA ALA A 207 -9.67 12.67 -8.30
C ALA A 207 -10.24 12.02 -7.03
N ASN A 208 -9.96 10.72 -6.81
CA ASN A 208 -10.37 10.04 -5.60
C ASN A 208 -9.52 10.49 -4.40
N PRO A 209 -10.08 11.14 -3.37
CA PRO A 209 -9.28 11.62 -2.24
C PRO A 209 -8.96 10.51 -1.21
N LEU A 210 -9.61 9.35 -1.30
CA LEU A 210 -9.63 8.35 -0.22
C LEU A 210 -8.25 7.80 0.12
N ALA A 211 -7.40 7.47 -0.87
CA ALA A 211 -6.04 7.00 -0.60
C ALA A 211 -5.18 8.02 0.15
N THR A 212 -5.34 9.31 -0.15
CA THR A 212 -4.60 10.38 0.56
C THR A 212 -5.10 10.53 2.00
N ILE A 213 -6.42 10.49 2.20
CA ILE A 213 -7.04 10.53 3.53
C ILE A 213 -6.62 9.30 4.37
N LEU A 214 -6.63 8.11 3.78
CA LEU A 214 -6.15 6.89 4.44
C LEU A 214 -4.64 6.93 4.72
N SER A 215 -3.85 7.63 3.90
CA SER A 215 -2.43 7.88 4.19
C SER A 215 -2.27 8.81 5.40
N ALA A 216 -3.16 9.79 5.58
CA ALA A 216 -3.21 10.58 6.79
C ALA A 216 -3.60 9.73 8.02
N ALA A 217 -4.49 8.74 7.88
CA ALA A 217 -4.77 7.80 8.97
C ALA A 217 -3.52 6.98 9.35
N MET A 218 -2.73 6.51 8.38
CA MET A 218 -1.44 5.85 8.66
C MET A 218 -0.45 6.79 9.36
N MET A 219 -0.46 8.08 9.02
CA MET A 219 0.34 9.09 9.70
C MET A 219 -0.07 9.25 11.16
N LEU A 220 -1.37 9.31 11.45
CA LEU A 220 -1.91 9.39 12.81
C LEU A 220 -1.51 8.15 13.63
N ASP A 221 -1.62 6.95 13.07
CA ASP A 221 -1.14 5.73 13.74
C ASP A 221 0.35 5.83 14.11
N HIS A 222 1.17 6.31 13.17
CA HIS A 222 2.61 6.48 13.39
C HIS A 222 2.94 7.51 14.47
N LEU A 223 2.09 8.53 14.65
CA LEU A 223 2.21 9.54 15.70
C LEU A 223 1.65 9.07 17.06
N GLY A 224 1.08 7.87 17.13
CA GLY A 224 0.45 7.33 18.34
C GLY A 224 -0.97 7.85 18.59
N LEU A 225 -1.57 8.51 17.59
CA LEU A 225 -2.95 9.03 17.61
C LEU A 225 -3.91 7.95 17.09
N ILE A 226 -4.01 6.86 17.85
CA ILE A 226 -4.69 5.63 17.41
C ILE A 226 -6.19 5.83 17.27
N ASP A 227 -6.81 6.54 18.22
CA ASP A 227 -8.26 6.76 18.22
C ASP A 227 -8.67 7.66 17.03
N GLU A 228 -7.91 8.71 16.76
CA GLU A 228 -8.12 9.61 15.62
C GLU A 228 -7.93 8.88 14.28
N ALA A 229 -6.93 8.00 14.19
CA ALA A 229 -6.71 7.18 13.00
C ALA A 229 -7.88 6.21 12.76
N ILE A 230 -8.47 5.66 13.84
CA ILE A 230 -9.67 4.82 13.78
C ILE A 230 -10.87 5.64 13.26
N GLU A 231 -11.09 6.85 13.78
CA GLU A 231 -12.18 7.71 13.32
C GLU A 231 -12.09 8.02 11.81
N VAL A 232 -10.89 8.35 11.32
CA VAL A 232 -10.68 8.60 9.87
C VAL A 232 -11.03 7.36 9.05
N ARG A 233 -10.58 6.17 9.47
CA ARG A 233 -10.89 4.90 8.77
C ARG A 233 -12.40 4.59 8.81
N GLN A 234 -13.06 4.83 9.93
CA GLN A 234 -14.50 4.66 10.07
C GLN A 234 -15.28 5.62 9.15
N ALA A 235 -14.87 6.88 9.06
CA ALA A 235 -15.46 7.87 8.15
C ALA A 235 -15.30 7.46 6.68
N VAL A 236 -14.13 6.96 6.28
CA VAL A 236 -13.92 6.39 4.92
C VAL A 236 -14.84 5.19 4.68
N ASN A 237 -14.95 4.27 5.64
CA ASN A 237 -15.87 3.13 5.55
C ASN A 237 -17.34 3.55 5.47
N ALA A 238 -17.73 4.62 6.16
CA ALA A 238 -19.06 5.23 6.01
C ALA A 238 -19.25 5.80 4.61
N SER A 239 -18.26 6.48 4.04
CA SER A 239 -18.30 7.01 2.67
C SER A 239 -18.54 5.90 1.65
N LEU A 240 -17.79 4.81 1.77
CA LEU A 240 -17.92 3.63 0.90
C LEU A 240 -19.28 2.94 1.03
N ARG A 241 -19.81 2.79 2.26
CA ARG A 241 -21.13 2.17 2.49
C ARG A 241 -22.29 3.02 1.98
N ASN A 242 -22.19 4.34 2.07
CA ASN A 242 -23.23 5.27 1.62
C ASN A 242 -23.13 5.62 0.13
N GLY A 243 -22.17 5.04 -0.61
CA GLY A 243 -21.95 5.37 -2.02
C GLY A 243 -21.45 6.80 -2.26
N MET A 244 -20.93 7.47 -1.22
CA MET A 244 -20.29 8.78 -1.33
C MET A 244 -18.87 8.60 -1.87
N VAL A 245 -18.76 8.33 -3.16
CA VAL A 245 -17.50 7.96 -3.83
C VAL A 245 -17.31 8.70 -5.15
N THR A 246 -16.07 8.77 -5.62
CA THR A 246 -15.71 9.37 -6.91
C THR A 246 -15.95 8.41 -8.09
N SER A 247 -15.84 8.93 -9.31
CA SER A 247 -16.20 8.25 -10.55
C SER A 247 -15.37 6.99 -10.88
N ASP A 248 -14.21 6.82 -10.25
CA ASP A 248 -13.40 5.60 -10.35
C ASP A 248 -14.02 4.42 -9.59
N LEU A 249 -14.84 4.69 -8.56
CA LEU A 249 -15.50 3.68 -7.75
C LEU A 249 -16.98 3.46 -8.12
N ALA A 250 -17.65 4.47 -8.70
CA ALA A 250 -19.02 4.36 -9.17
C ALA A 250 -19.27 5.20 -10.43
N LYS A 251 -19.73 4.57 -11.52
CA LYS A 251 -19.94 5.28 -12.80
C LYS A 251 -21.23 6.11 -12.86
N GLU A 252 -22.32 5.62 -12.30
CA GLU A 252 -23.65 6.26 -12.45
C GLU A 252 -24.00 7.20 -11.28
N HIS A 253 -23.50 6.91 -10.09
CA HIS A 253 -23.75 7.67 -8.87
C HIS A 253 -22.44 8.01 -8.18
N SER A 254 -21.68 8.96 -8.75
CA SER A 254 -20.45 9.48 -8.16
C SER A 254 -20.52 10.97 -7.86
N TYR A 255 -19.62 11.40 -6.98
CA TYR A 255 -19.47 12.76 -6.51
C TYR A 255 -18.08 13.30 -6.85
N GLY A 256 -17.93 14.61 -6.76
CA GLY A 256 -16.64 15.27 -6.92
C GLY A 256 -15.70 15.02 -5.74
N THR A 257 -14.41 15.26 -5.95
CA THR A 257 -13.36 15.16 -4.93
C THR A 257 -13.72 15.96 -3.67
N ASP A 258 -14.22 17.19 -3.84
CA ASP A 258 -14.66 18.08 -2.77
C ASP A 258 -15.78 17.47 -1.92
N ARG A 259 -16.85 17.01 -2.55
CA ARG A 259 -18.03 16.44 -1.90
C ARG A 259 -17.70 15.18 -1.10
N VAL A 260 -16.82 14.32 -1.62
CA VAL A 260 -16.34 13.14 -0.90
C VAL A 260 -15.50 13.55 0.31
N GLY A 261 -14.62 14.54 0.15
CA GLY A 261 -13.82 15.09 1.25
C GLY A 261 -14.67 15.73 2.36
N ASP A 262 -15.64 16.56 1.98
CA ASP A 262 -16.58 17.22 2.90
C ASP A 262 -17.40 16.20 3.67
N PHE A 263 -17.89 15.15 3.00
CA PHE A 263 -18.64 14.07 3.65
C PHE A 263 -17.80 13.42 4.74
N ILE A 264 -16.55 13.06 4.45
CA ILE A 264 -15.63 12.43 5.41
C ILE A 264 -15.34 13.36 6.58
N ALA A 265 -15.03 14.64 6.31
CA ALA A 265 -14.78 15.62 7.35
C ALA A 265 -15.97 15.78 8.30
N ASN A 266 -17.19 15.84 7.75
CA ASN A 266 -18.41 15.93 8.55
C ASN A 266 -18.63 14.66 9.38
N CYS A 267 -18.35 13.47 8.86
CA CYS A 267 -18.46 12.24 9.65
C CYS A 267 -17.50 12.18 10.83
N ILE A 268 -16.31 12.77 10.70
CA ILE A 268 -15.36 12.88 11.81
C ILE A 268 -15.87 13.86 12.86
N VAL A 269 -16.42 15.01 12.45
CA VAL A 269 -16.91 16.05 13.39
C VAL A 269 -18.21 15.65 14.10
N GLU A 270 -19.15 15.03 13.39
CA GLU A 270 -20.50 14.75 13.90
C GLU A 270 -20.68 13.32 14.43
N GLY A 271 -19.72 12.43 14.16
CA GLY A 271 -19.81 11.00 14.48
C GLY A 271 -20.59 10.18 13.44
N GLU A 272 -20.30 8.89 13.39
CA GLU A 272 -20.78 7.96 12.35
C GLU A 272 -22.32 7.89 12.25
N GLU A 273 -23.02 7.99 13.39
CA GLU A 273 -24.49 7.93 13.44
C GLU A 273 -25.16 9.12 12.75
N SER A 274 -24.52 10.29 12.75
CA SER A 274 -25.03 11.48 12.05
C SER A 274 -24.98 11.29 10.53
N CYS A 275 -23.89 10.69 10.03
CA CYS A 275 -23.67 10.48 8.60
C CYS A 275 -24.61 9.48 7.94
N ALA A 276 -25.17 8.53 8.69
CA ALA A 276 -26.19 7.62 8.18
C ALA A 276 -27.54 8.34 7.95
N GLN A 277 -27.82 9.42 8.70
CA GLN A 277 -29.09 10.15 8.67
C GLN A 277 -29.12 11.30 7.66
N THR A 278 -27.96 11.85 7.28
CA THR A 278 -27.87 13.00 6.35
C THR A 278 -28.34 12.66 4.92
N ASN A 279 -28.50 11.38 4.59
CA ASN A 279 -29.08 10.89 3.34
C ASN A 279 -30.59 11.18 3.17
N ILE A 280 -31.25 11.85 4.12
CA ILE A 280 -32.66 12.28 3.97
C ILE A 280 -32.78 13.75 3.53
N LYS A 281 -31.73 14.59 3.56
CA LYS A 281 -31.89 16.05 3.31
C LYS A 281 -30.82 16.79 2.50
N ALA A 282 -29.92 16.12 1.79
CA ALA A 282 -28.98 16.81 0.89
C ALA A 282 -29.46 16.92 -0.58
N GLY A 283 -30.75 16.69 -0.82
CA GLY A 283 -31.44 17.11 -2.03
C GLY A 283 -32.06 18.50 -1.81
N ILE A 284 -31.48 19.52 -2.44
CA ILE A 284 -32.04 20.88 -2.58
C ILE A 284 -32.05 21.69 -1.27
N SER A 285 -31.03 22.53 -1.08
CA SER A 285 -31.25 23.84 -0.48
C SER A 285 -30.42 24.88 -1.23
N THR A 286 -30.93 25.26 -2.40
CA THR A 286 -30.68 26.60 -2.94
C THR A 286 -31.57 27.53 -2.13
N ILE A 287 -30.98 28.29 -1.21
CA ILE A 287 -31.67 29.45 -0.63
C ILE A 287 -31.53 30.58 -1.64
N ILE A 288 -32.68 31.13 -2.00
CA ILE A 288 -32.91 32.31 -2.86
C ILE A 288 -32.22 33.54 -2.25
#